data_AF-A0A5J4QUL1-F1
#
_entry.id   AF-A0A5J4QUL1-F1
#
_cell.length_a   1.000
_cell.length_b   1.000
_cell.length_c   1.000
_cell.angle_alpha   90.00
_cell.angle_beta   90.00
_cell.angle_gamma   90.00
#
_symmetry.space_group_name_H-M   'P 1'
#
loop_
_entity.id
_entity.type
_entity.pdbx_description
1 polymer ?
#
loop_
_entity_poly.entity_id
_entity_poly.type
_entity_poly.pdbx_seq_one_letter_code
_entity_poly.pdbx_strand_id
1 'polypeptide(L)'
;MSIELGKFNILEIVKSVSFGLYLDGGNDGEILLPKRYAPEGCEVGDLLNVFLYLDNEERLIATTQTPLVRVGEFAYLEVAWINEYGAFLNWGLMKDLFVPFREQKVKMQIGRKYIIHAHIDEESYRIVASAKIDRYLSKET
;
A
#
# COMPACT_ATOMS: atom_id res chain seq x y z
N MET A 1 9.40 -9.97 15.45
CA MET A 1 8.00 -9.83 14.99
C MET A 1 8.03 -9.77 13.47
N SER A 2 7.04 -10.34 12.75
CA SER A 2 6.99 -10.25 11.29
C SER A 2 5.99 -9.18 10.91
N ILE A 3 6.40 -8.22 10.11
CA ILE A 3 5.50 -7.21 9.55
C ILE A 3 4.87 -7.72 8.25
N GLU A 4 3.73 -7.14 7.88
CA GLU A 4 3.01 -7.48 6.66
C GLU A 4 2.89 -6.27 5.73
N LEU A 5 3.55 -6.34 4.57
CA LEU A 5 3.47 -5.32 3.52
C LEU A 5 2.04 -5.26 2.94
N GLY A 6 1.51 -4.06 2.78
CA GLY A 6 0.18 -3.82 2.24
C GLY A 6 -0.95 -4.16 3.22
N LYS A 7 -0.64 -4.22 4.52
CA LYS A 7 -1.59 -4.43 5.62
C LYS A 7 -1.31 -3.48 6.78
N PHE A 8 -2.24 -3.47 7.74
CA PHE A 8 -2.09 -2.79 9.00
C PHE A 8 -1.25 -3.61 9.97
N ASN A 9 -0.32 -2.94 10.65
CA ASN A 9 0.61 -3.51 11.61
C ASN A 9 0.60 -2.64 12.87
N ILE A 10 0.68 -3.26 14.04
CA ILE A 10 0.82 -2.54 15.32
C ILE A 10 2.30 -2.49 15.66
N LEU A 11 2.91 -1.30 15.58
CA LEU A 11 4.34 -1.09 15.76
C LEU A 11 4.63 -0.06 16.85
N GLU A 12 5.72 -0.24 17.58
CA GLU A 12 6.17 0.67 18.65
C GLU A 12 6.99 1.83 18.09
N ILE A 13 6.76 3.05 18.59
CA ILE A 13 7.59 4.20 18.27
C ILE A 13 8.91 4.09 19.03
N VAL A 14 10.03 3.96 18.31
CA VAL A 14 11.37 3.83 18.92
C VAL A 14 12.15 5.13 18.90
N LYS A 15 11.78 6.09 18.03
CA LYS A 15 12.51 7.34 17.87
C LYS A 15 11.66 8.42 17.24
N SER A 16 11.78 9.65 17.74
CA SER A 16 11.14 10.84 17.19
C SER A 16 12.16 11.78 16.56
N VAL A 17 11.88 12.28 15.36
CA VAL A 17 12.72 13.23 14.61
C VAL A 17 11.87 14.35 14.03
N SER A 18 12.52 15.43 13.55
CA SER A 18 11.81 16.63 13.07
C SER A 18 10.84 16.38 11.91
N PHE A 19 11.07 15.32 11.13
CA PHE A 19 10.29 14.98 9.94
C PHE A 19 9.41 13.72 10.09
N GLY A 20 9.34 13.10 11.27
CA GLY A 20 8.49 11.93 11.49
C GLY A 20 8.86 11.12 12.73
N LEU A 21 8.28 9.92 12.80
CA LEU A 21 8.53 8.94 13.84
C LEU A 21 9.14 7.69 13.19
N TYR A 22 10.09 7.05 13.85
CA TYR A 22 10.56 5.72 13.46
C TYR A 22 9.87 4.67 14.33
N LEU A 23 9.36 3.63 13.66
CA LEU A 23 8.65 2.52 14.27
C LEU A 23 9.53 1.26 14.21
N ASP A 24 9.46 0.42 15.23
CA ASP A 24 10.17 -0.86 15.25
C ASP A 24 9.55 -1.86 14.25
N GLY A 25 10.22 -2.08 13.12
CA GLY A 25 9.87 -3.11 12.14
C GLY A 25 10.50 -4.47 12.42
N GLY A 26 11.20 -4.65 13.54
CA GLY A 26 11.92 -5.87 13.87
C GLY A 26 13.04 -6.17 12.88
N ASN A 27 12.92 -7.27 12.13
CA ASN A 27 13.95 -7.70 11.19
C ASN A 27 14.11 -6.76 9.97
N ASP A 28 13.07 -5.99 9.65
CA ASP A 28 13.07 -5.01 8.57
C ASP A 28 13.65 -3.65 8.99
N GLY A 29 14.09 -3.52 10.26
CA GLY A 29 14.70 -2.33 10.80
C GLY A 29 13.70 -1.24 11.20
N GLU A 30 14.16 0.01 11.24
CA GLU A 30 13.33 1.17 11.59
C GLU A 30 12.48 1.62 10.38
N ILE A 31 11.16 1.71 10.55
CA ILE A 31 10.22 2.14 9.50
C ILE A 31 9.77 3.57 9.77
N LEU A 32 9.90 4.44 8.78
CA LEU A 32 9.48 5.84 8.91
C LEU A 32 7.96 5.99 8.81
N LEU A 33 7.36 6.68 9.78
CA LEU A 33 6.05 7.31 9.71
C LEU A 33 6.26 8.83 9.52
N PRO A 34 6.04 9.37 8.31
CA PRO A 34 6.19 10.81 8.05
C PRO A 34 5.34 11.66 8.98
N LYS A 35 5.87 12.82 9.40
CA LYS A 35 5.23 13.72 10.36
C LYS A 35 3.79 14.09 10.00
N ARG A 36 3.48 14.26 8.73
CA ARG A 36 2.11 14.58 8.25
C ARG A 36 1.06 13.50 8.53
N TYR A 37 1.52 12.29 8.88
CA TYR A 37 0.68 11.14 9.24
C TYR A 37 0.85 10.73 10.70
N ALA A 38 1.74 11.37 11.45
CA ALA A 38 1.89 11.11 12.87
C ALA A 38 0.70 11.71 13.63
N PRO A 39 -0.01 10.95 14.48
CA PRO A 39 -1.01 11.52 15.38
C PRO A 39 -0.38 12.53 16.34
N GLU A 40 -1.18 13.48 16.80
CA GLU A 40 -0.72 14.45 17.79
C GLU A 40 -0.49 13.79 19.15
N GLY A 41 0.57 14.22 19.85
CA GLY A 41 0.87 13.77 21.20
C GLY A 41 1.48 12.37 21.34
N CYS A 42 1.89 11.73 20.25
CA CYS A 42 2.61 10.46 20.33
C CYS A 42 4.01 10.62 20.94
N GLU A 43 4.38 9.67 21.80
CA GLU A 43 5.67 9.59 22.47
C GLU A 43 6.42 8.30 22.10
N VAL A 44 7.72 8.25 22.38
CA VAL A 44 8.51 7.03 22.23
C VAL A 44 8.01 5.98 23.22
N GLY A 45 7.78 4.75 22.75
CA GLY A 45 7.17 3.66 23.50
C GLY A 45 5.68 3.44 23.19
N ASP A 46 5.02 4.40 22.52
CA ASP A 46 3.62 4.23 22.11
C ASP A 46 3.49 3.22 20.95
N LEU A 47 2.41 2.46 20.96
CA LEU A 47 2.03 1.56 19.87
C LEU A 47 1.09 2.25 18.89
N LEU A 48 1.41 2.18 17.59
CA LEU A 48 0.58 2.71 16.52
C LEU A 48 0.14 1.61 15.56
N ASN A 49 -1.15 1.63 15.22
CA ASN A 49 -1.69 0.82 14.12
C ASN A 49 -1.48 1.57 12.79
N VAL A 50 -0.54 1.11 11.98
CA VAL A 50 -0.12 1.77 10.74
C VAL A 50 -0.23 0.85 9.53
N PHE A 51 -0.59 1.41 8.38
CA PHE A 51 -0.54 0.73 7.11
C PHE A 51 0.88 0.80 6.54
N LEU A 52 1.46 -0.35 6.18
CA LEU A 52 2.78 -0.43 5.59
C LEU A 52 2.71 -0.55 4.06
N TYR A 53 3.44 0.28 3.35
CA TYR A 53 3.51 0.25 1.89
C TYR A 53 4.87 0.74 1.38
N LEU A 54 5.09 0.67 0.07
CA LEU A 54 6.29 1.22 -0.56
C LEU A 54 6.02 2.60 -1.14
N ASP A 55 6.86 3.58 -0.79
CA ASP A 55 6.79 4.92 -1.36
C ASP A 55 7.21 4.96 -2.86
N ASN A 56 7.40 6.15 -3.41
CA ASN A 56 7.81 6.31 -4.82
C ASN A 56 9.28 5.93 -5.07
N GLU A 57 10.10 5.83 -4.02
CA GLU A 57 11.49 5.38 -4.06
C GLU A 57 11.64 3.91 -3.63
N GLU A 58 10.51 3.19 -3.52
CA GLU A 58 10.45 1.77 -3.18
C GLU A 58 10.93 1.46 -1.76
N ARG A 59 10.90 2.48 -0.89
CA ARG A 59 11.20 2.33 0.53
C ARG A 59 9.97 1.93 1.30
N LEU A 60 10.14 0.99 2.21
CA LEU A 60 9.12 0.62 3.18
C LEU A 60 8.81 1.81 4.10
N ILE A 61 7.54 2.21 4.13
CA ILE A 61 7.06 3.36 4.88
C ILE A 61 5.73 3.06 5.55
N ALA A 62 5.47 3.73 6.67
CA ALA A 62 4.24 3.66 7.41
C ALA A 62 3.33 4.88 7.13
N THR A 63 2.02 4.66 7.21
CA THR A 63 1.03 5.73 7.25
C THR A 63 -0.13 5.37 8.17
N THR A 64 -0.75 6.37 8.79
CA THR A 64 -2.01 6.22 9.53
C THR A 64 -3.23 6.39 8.62
N GLN A 65 -3.02 6.74 7.35
CA GLN A 65 -4.08 6.80 6.36
C GLN A 65 -4.61 5.39 6.07
N THR A 66 -5.91 5.30 5.80
CA THR A 66 -6.54 4.05 5.38
C THR A 66 -6.63 4.01 3.86
N PRO A 67 -5.99 3.03 3.20
CA PRO A 67 -6.14 2.87 1.75
C PRO A 67 -7.54 2.38 1.40
N LEU A 68 -7.94 2.56 0.14
CA LEU A 68 -9.20 2.04 -0.39
C LEU A 68 -9.19 0.52 -0.60
N VAL A 69 -8.02 -0.12 -0.57
CA VAL A 69 -7.84 -1.57 -0.69
C VAL A 69 -6.54 -2.00 -0.04
N ARG A 70 -6.52 -3.18 0.60
CA ARG A 70 -5.33 -3.81 1.17
C ARG A 70 -4.88 -4.99 0.31
N VAL A 71 -3.65 -5.47 0.53
CA VAL A 71 -3.17 -6.69 -0.13
C VAL A 71 -4.07 -7.87 0.25
N GLY A 72 -4.54 -8.61 -0.77
CA GLY A 72 -5.48 -9.73 -0.64
C GLY A 72 -6.95 -9.33 -0.79
N GLU A 73 -7.25 -8.03 -1.00
CA GLU A 73 -8.62 -7.54 -1.13
C GLU A 73 -8.97 -7.14 -2.58
N PHE A 74 -10.27 -7.14 -2.86
CA PHE A 74 -10.84 -6.59 -4.08
C PHE A 74 -11.34 -5.16 -3.85
N ALA A 75 -11.26 -4.32 -4.87
CA ALA A 75 -11.85 -2.98 -4.85
C ALA A 75 -12.27 -2.50 -6.24
N TYR A 76 -13.15 -1.49 -6.26
CA TYR A 76 -13.59 -0.80 -7.48
C TYR A 76 -13.00 0.62 -7.51
N LEU A 77 -11.83 0.77 -8.15
CA LEU A 77 -11.02 1.99 -8.07
C LEU A 77 -10.96 2.73 -9.40
N GLU A 78 -10.85 4.05 -9.32
CA GLU A 78 -10.76 4.96 -10.48
C GLU A 78 -9.33 5.09 -10.99
N VAL A 79 -9.15 5.12 -12.31
CA VAL A 79 -7.87 5.41 -12.94
C VAL A 79 -7.56 6.89 -12.81
N ALA A 80 -6.57 7.23 -11.99
CA ALA A 80 -6.08 8.59 -11.81
C ALA A 80 -5.24 9.05 -13.01
N TRP A 81 -4.33 8.19 -13.49
CA TRP A 81 -3.46 8.48 -14.65
C TRP A 81 -2.90 7.20 -15.28
N ILE A 82 -2.28 7.35 -16.46
CA ILE A 82 -1.72 6.25 -17.27
C ILE A 82 -0.36 6.70 -17.82
N ASN A 83 0.60 5.78 -17.89
CA ASN A 83 1.87 5.96 -18.60
C ASN A 83 2.15 4.78 -19.56
N GLU A 84 3.37 4.68 -20.07
CA GLU A 84 3.83 3.62 -20.98
C GLU A 84 3.96 2.22 -20.34
N TYR A 85 3.79 2.08 -19.02
CA TYR A 85 3.89 0.80 -18.32
C TYR A 85 2.54 0.26 -17.84
N GLY A 86 1.57 1.15 -17.58
CA GLY A 86 0.26 0.74 -17.09
C GLY A 86 -0.60 1.90 -16.60
N ALA A 87 -1.65 1.54 -15.86
CA ALA A 87 -2.58 2.47 -15.26
C ALA A 87 -2.33 2.59 -13.75
N PHE A 88 -2.63 3.76 -13.19
CA PHE A 88 -2.47 4.05 -11.78
C PHE A 88 -3.84 4.42 -11.21
N LEU A 89 -4.30 3.62 -10.25
CA LEU A 89 -5.62 3.75 -9.66
C LEU A 89 -5.54 4.55 -8.36
N ASN A 90 -6.50 5.44 -8.14
CA ASN A 90 -6.63 6.16 -6.88
C ASN A 90 -6.72 5.16 -5.73
N TRP A 91 -5.68 5.12 -4.90
CA TRP A 91 -5.57 4.17 -3.79
C TRP A 91 -6.04 4.76 -2.45
N GLY A 92 -6.37 6.05 -2.42
CA GLY A 92 -6.64 6.79 -1.18
C GLY A 92 -5.38 7.09 -0.35
N LEU A 93 -4.19 6.79 -0.89
CA LEU A 93 -2.89 7.16 -0.31
C LEU A 93 -2.22 8.22 -1.18
N MET A 94 -1.07 8.74 -0.72
CA MET A 94 -0.27 9.68 -1.54
C MET A 94 0.22 9.07 -2.86
N LYS A 95 0.39 7.74 -2.91
CA LYS A 95 0.79 7.00 -4.10
C LYS A 95 -0.42 6.23 -4.64
N ASP A 96 -0.58 6.24 -5.96
CA ASP A 96 -1.60 5.46 -6.65
C ASP A 96 -1.19 4.00 -6.85
N LEU A 97 -2.18 3.11 -6.91
CA LEU A 97 -2.00 1.68 -7.04
C LEU A 97 -1.78 1.29 -8.50
N PHE A 98 -0.62 0.71 -8.79
CA PHE A 98 -0.21 0.39 -10.15
C PHE A 98 -0.88 -0.88 -10.69
N VAL A 99 -1.42 -0.79 -11.91
CA VAL A 99 -1.95 -1.92 -12.70
C VAL A 99 -1.13 -2.05 -13.99
N PRO A 100 -0.16 -2.97 -14.05
CA PRO A 100 0.62 -3.24 -15.26
C PRO A 100 -0.29 -3.61 -16.44
N PHE A 101 0.08 -3.28 -17.68
CA PHE A 101 -0.72 -3.66 -18.85
C PHE A 101 -0.99 -5.17 -18.95
N ARG A 102 -0.04 -6.01 -18.53
CA ARG A 102 -0.21 -7.48 -18.48
C ARG A 102 -1.32 -7.93 -17.52
N GLU A 103 -1.69 -7.11 -16.56
CA GLU A 103 -2.73 -7.38 -15.55
C GLU A 103 -4.07 -6.70 -15.86
N GLN A 104 -4.18 -6.00 -16.99
CA GLN A 104 -5.44 -5.41 -17.47
C GLN A 104 -6.21 -6.41 -18.35
N LYS A 105 -7.50 -6.62 -18.06
CA LYS A 105 -8.40 -7.44 -18.91
C LYS A 105 -8.84 -6.69 -20.16
N VAL A 106 -9.00 -5.37 -20.03
CA VAL A 106 -9.24 -4.40 -21.11
C VAL A 106 -8.39 -3.17 -20.83
N LYS A 107 -8.01 -2.42 -21.87
CA LYS A 107 -7.24 -1.18 -21.72
C LYS A 107 -7.97 -0.21 -20.78
N MET A 108 -7.34 0.13 -19.67
CA MET A 108 -7.88 1.07 -18.70
C MET A 108 -7.88 2.49 -19.26
N GLN A 109 -8.83 3.32 -18.81
CA GLN A 109 -9.02 4.70 -19.27
C GLN A 109 -9.11 5.63 -18.06
N ILE A 110 -8.43 6.78 -18.13
CA ILE A 110 -8.45 7.82 -17.08
C ILE A 110 -9.89 8.20 -16.74
N GLY A 111 -10.18 8.34 -15.44
CA GLY A 111 -11.50 8.68 -14.90
C GLY A 111 -12.52 7.54 -14.89
N ARG A 112 -12.19 6.36 -15.46
CA ARG A 112 -13.04 5.16 -15.35
C ARG A 112 -12.64 4.31 -14.14
N LYS A 113 -13.60 3.52 -13.66
CA LYS A 113 -13.41 2.61 -12.52
C LYS A 113 -13.39 1.15 -12.95
N TYR A 114 -12.56 0.35 -12.30
CA TYR A 114 -12.35 -1.07 -12.60
C TYR A 114 -12.30 -1.90 -11.32
N ILE A 115 -12.84 -3.11 -11.36
CA ILE A 115 -12.67 -4.09 -10.28
C ILE A 115 -11.26 -4.64 -10.38
N ILE A 116 -10.52 -4.58 -9.27
CA ILE A 116 -9.16 -5.10 -9.15
C ILE A 116 -9.01 -5.97 -7.92
N HIS A 117 -7.94 -6.76 -7.89
CA HIS A 117 -7.40 -7.42 -6.72
C HIS A 117 -5.99 -6.89 -6.44
N ALA A 118 -5.72 -6.41 -5.23
CA ALA A 118 -4.40 -5.94 -4.82
C ALA A 118 -3.55 -7.10 -4.27
N HIS A 119 -2.31 -7.22 -4.72
CA HIS A 119 -1.39 -8.27 -4.31
C HIS A 119 0.06 -7.80 -4.32
N ILE A 120 0.95 -8.59 -3.72
CA ILE A 120 2.40 -8.38 -3.83
C ILE A 120 2.87 -9.12 -5.08
N ASP A 121 3.56 -8.42 -5.97
CA ASP A 121 4.30 -9.03 -7.07
C ASP A 121 5.57 -9.67 -6.50
N GLU A 122 5.67 -11.00 -6.56
CA GLU A 122 6.76 -11.75 -5.92
C GLU A 122 8.14 -11.44 -6.51
N GLU A 123 8.21 -11.03 -7.77
CA GLU A 123 9.47 -10.74 -8.46
C GLU A 123 10.04 -9.38 -8.04
N SER A 124 9.20 -8.35 -7.96
CA SER A 124 9.62 -6.99 -7.61
C SER A 124 9.39 -6.60 -6.15
N TYR A 125 8.67 -7.42 -5.38
CA TYR A 125 8.20 -7.13 -4.02
C TYR A 125 7.30 -5.88 -3.92
N ARG A 126 6.72 -5.42 -5.05
CA ARG A 126 5.84 -4.25 -5.09
C ARG A 126 4.39 -4.62 -4.89
N ILE A 127 3.62 -3.74 -4.26
CA ILE A 127 2.16 -3.84 -4.24
C ILE A 127 1.63 -3.38 -5.60
N VAL A 128 0.95 -4.28 -6.30
CA VAL A 128 0.32 -4.04 -7.60
C VAL A 128 -1.12 -4.52 -7.59
N ALA A 129 -1.90 -4.10 -8.56
CA ALA A 129 -3.28 -4.55 -8.76
C ALA A 129 -3.45 -5.30 -10.07
N SER A 130 -4.44 -6.19 -10.09
CA SER A 130 -4.85 -6.92 -11.29
C SER A 130 -6.35 -6.84 -11.52
N ALA A 131 -6.74 -6.54 -12.76
CA ALA A 131 -8.13 -6.66 -13.22
C ALA A 131 -8.45 -8.07 -13.75
N LYS A 132 -7.47 -8.98 -13.79
CA LYS A 132 -7.68 -10.40 -14.09
C LYS A 132 -8.10 -11.15 -12.82
N ILE A 133 -9.19 -10.67 -12.23
CA ILE A 133 -9.71 -11.09 -10.92
C ILE A 133 -10.05 -12.58 -10.83
N ASP A 134 -10.32 -13.22 -11.97
CA ASP A 134 -10.64 -14.65 -12.09
C ASP A 134 -9.57 -15.55 -11.43
N ARG A 135 -8.32 -15.07 -11.30
CA ARG A 135 -7.19 -15.78 -10.64
C ARG A 135 -7.29 -15.82 -9.12
N TYR A 136 -8.01 -14.89 -8.52
CA TYR A 136 -8.06 -14.65 -7.07
C TYR A 136 -9.40 -15.04 -6.47
N LEU A 137 -10.36 -15.48 -7.29
CA LEU A 137 -11.59 -16.07 -6.80
C LEU A 137 -11.28 -17.48 -6.28
N SER A 138 -11.66 -17.77 -5.04
CA SER A 138 -11.61 -19.14 -4.52
C SER A 138 -12.52 -20.02 -5.38
N LYS A 139 -11.99 -21.15 -5.84
CA LYS A 139 -12.80 -22.22 -6.42
C LYS A 139 -13.38 -23.06 -5.29
N GLU A 140 -14.16 -22.45 -4.41
CA GLU A 140 -14.98 -23.22 -3.48
C GLU A 140 -16.32 -23.48 -4.17
N THR A 141 -16.55 -24.77 -4.45
CA THR A 141 -17.83 -25.32 -4.92
C THR A 141 -18.48 -26.04 -3.75
#